data_AF-A0AAJ1QHI5-F1
#
_entry.id   AF-A0AAJ1QHI5-F1
#
_cell.length_a   1.000
_cell.length_b   1.000
_cell.length_c   1.000
_cell.angle_alpha   90.00
_cell.angle_beta   90.00
_cell.angle_gamma   90.00
#
_symmetry.space_group_name_H-M   'P 1'
#
loop_
_entity.id
_entity.type
_entity.pdbx_description
1 polymer ?
#
loop_
_entity_poly.entity_id
_entity_poly.type
_entity_poly.pdbx_seq_one_letter_code
_entity_poly.pdbx_strand_id
1 'polypeptide(L)'
;MNISIEYLEDICDSNILPLELQKVVEVILVSANDWPRQVDSLTEFENEIFNLTKIDNNKETLNYYISSLNILENAWVVESLSQLLEIYNYYNYKESLHSIFKDIAQKLSSYN
;
A
#
# COMPACT_ATOMS: atom_id res chain seq x y z
N MET A 1 -6.67 10.99 3.06
CA MET A 1 -5.67 11.72 2.25
C MET A 1 -6.18 11.70 0.82
N ASN A 2 -5.65 12.47 -0.12
CA ASN A 2 -6.08 12.29 -1.52
C ASN A 2 -4.88 12.39 -2.46
N ILE A 3 -4.11 11.31 -2.48
CA ILE A 3 -2.99 11.12 -3.40
C ILE A 3 -3.46 10.14 -4.45
N SER A 4 -3.47 10.56 -5.72
CA SER A 4 -3.84 9.69 -6.83
C SER A 4 -2.74 8.68 -7.12
N ILE A 5 -3.10 7.53 -7.69
CA ILE A 5 -2.12 6.56 -8.20
C ILE A 5 -1.28 7.20 -9.32
N GLU A 6 -1.90 7.95 -10.22
CA GLU A 6 -1.22 8.72 -11.28
C GLU A 6 -0.13 9.65 -10.73
N TYR A 7 -0.40 10.37 -9.63
CA TYR A 7 0.62 11.22 -9.00
C TYR A 7 1.79 10.40 -8.45
N LEU A 8 1.51 9.23 -7.87
CA LEU A 8 2.55 8.33 -7.36
C LEU A 8 3.44 7.81 -8.48
N GLU A 9 2.86 7.50 -9.64
CA GLU A 9 3.60 7.10 -10.85
C GLU A 9 4.50 8.25 -11.33
N ASP A 10 3.92 9.44 -11.53
CA ASP A 10 4.64 10.62 -12.01
C ASP A 10 5.84 10.98 -11.12
N ILE A 11 5.63 11.01 -9.80
CA ILE A 11 6.69 11.39 -8.87
C ILE A 11 7.77 10.31 -8.75
N CYS A 12 7.41 9.04 -8.89
CA CYS A 12 8.37 7.94 -8.91
C CYS A 12 9.26 8.00 -10.16
N ASP A 13 8.67 8.27 -11.32
CA ASP A 13 9.38 8.40 -12.60
C ASP A 13 10.29 9.64 -12.66
N SER A 14 9.92 10.70 -11.93
CA SER A 14 10.73 11.93 -11.84
C SER A 14 12.10 11.73 -11.19
N ASN A 15 12.31 10.62 -10.45
CA ASN A 15 13.54 10.31 -9.71
C ASN A 15 13.99 11.40 -8.71
N ILE A 16 13.07 12.25 -8.23
CA ILE A 16 13.37 13.27 -7.21
C ILE A 16 13.26 12.76 -5.78
N LEU A 17 12.64 11.60 -5.59
CA LEU A 17 12.42 11.01 -4.27
C LEU A 17 13.72 10.41 -3.71
N PRO A 18 13.95 10.50 -2.39
CA PRO A 18 14.97 9.70 -1.72
C PRO A 18 14.74 8.21 -1.99
N LEU A 19 15.84 7.46 -2.17
CA LEU A 19 15.79 6.04 -2.56
C LEU A 19 14.84 5.19 -1.69
N GLU A 20 14.82 5.42 -0.38
CA GLU A 20 13.92 4.67 0.52
C GLU A 20 12.45 5.00 0.27
N LEU A 21 12.11 6.28 0.07
CA LEU A 21 10.74 6.70 -0.20
C LEU A 21 10.29 6.24 -1.59
N GLN A 22 11.19 6.25 -2.58
CA GLN A 22 10.92 5.71 -3.91
C GLN A 22 10.51 4.24 -3.84
N LYS A 23 11.28 3.40 -3.13
CA LYS A 23 10.95 1.98 -2.97
C LYS A 23 9.62 1.74 -2.25
N VAL A 24 9.29 2.58 -1.26
CA VAL A 24 8.00 2.51 -0.57
C VAL A 24 6.85 2.84 -1.52
N VAL A 25 7.01 3.87 -2.37
CA VAL A 25 6.02 4.22 -3.40
C VAL A 25 5.90 3.11 -4.44
N GLU A 26 7.00 2.53 -4.90
CA GLU A 26 7.00 1.39 -5.83
C GLU A 26 6.22 0.20 -5.27
N VAL A 27 6.44 -0.16 -3.99
CA VAL A 27 5.68 -1.22 -3.32
C VAL A 27 4.17 -0.93 -3.34
N ILE A 28 3.76 0.32 -3.08
CA ILE A 28 2.35 0.73 -3.14
C ILE A 28 1.80 0.60 -4.56
N LEU A 29 2.53 1.09 -5.56
CA LEU A 29 2.11 1.07 -6.97
C LEU A 29 1.92 -0.37 -7.46
N VAL A 30 2.91 -1.23 -7.22
CA VAL A 30 2.85 -2.65 -7.59
C VAL A 30 1.67 -3.34 -6.91
N SER A 31 1.49 -3.12 -5.61
CA SER A 31 0.38 -3.70 -4.86
C SER A 31 -0.98 -3.20 -5.36
N ALA A 32 -1.11 -1.90 -5.65
CA ALA A 32 -2.36 -1.31 -6.13
C ALA A 32 -2.70 -1.79 -7.55
N ASN A 33 -1.70 -1.97 -8.41
CA ASN A 33 -1.86 -2.51 -9.76
C ASN A 33 -2.40 -3.95 -9.75
N ASP A 34 -1.96 -4.77 -8.81
CA ASP A 34 -2.39 -6.17 -8.68
C ASP A 34 -3.74 -6.32 -7.95
N TRP A 35 -4.36 -5.22 -7.53
CA TRP A 35 -5.67 -5.26 -6.90
C TRP A 35 -6.76 -5.73 -7.88
N PRO A 36 -7.77 -6.53 -7.47
CA PRO A 36 -8.79 -7.07 -8.38
C PRO A 36 -9.67 -6.04 -9.09
N ARG A 37 -9.68 -4.79 -8.60
CA ARG A 37 -10.42 -3.68 -9.19
C ARG A 37 -9.50 -2.48 -9.32
N GLN A 38 -9.76 -1.62 -10.29
CA GLN A 38 -9.06 -0.36 -10.42
C GLN A 38 -9.23 0.46 -9.13
N VAL A 39 -8.12 1.04 -8.70
CA VAL A 39 -8.03 1.93 -7.55
C VAL A 39 -7.37 3.22 -8.02
N ASP A 40 -8.02 4.36 -7.80
CA ASP A 40 -7.57 5.64 -8.36
C ASP A 40 -6.76 6.47 -7.34
N SER A 41 -6.80 6.09 -6.06
CA SER A 41 -6.11 6.82 -5.00
C SER A 41 -5.64 5.93 -3.85
N LEU A 42 -4.64 6.41 -3.11
CA LEU A 42 -4.14 5.71 -1.92
C LEU A 42 -5.23 5.53 -0.85
N THR A 43 -6.13 6.50 -0.70
CA THR A 43 -7.25 6.39 0.26
C THR A 43 -8.31 5.41 -0.22
N GLU A 44 -8.55 5.28 -1.52
CA GLU A 44 -9.39 4.20 -2.02
C GLU A 44 -8.75 2.83 -1.76
N PHE A 45 -7.45 2.69 -2.01
CA PHE A 45 -6.73 1.44 -1.76
C PHE A 45 -6.83 1.02 -0.29
N GLU A 46 -6.55 1.97 0.59
CA GLU A 46 -6.67 1.80 2.04
C GLU A 46 -8.08 1.36 2.46
N ASN A 47 -9.11 2.02 1.92
CA ASN A 47 -10.50 1.71 2.22
C ASN A 47 -10.87 0.30 1.75
N GLU A 48 -10.34 -0.14 0.62
CA GLU A 48 -10.57 -1.51 0.13
C GLU A 48 -9.98 -2.57 1.05
N ILE A 49 -8.73 -2.37 1.47
CA ILE A 49 -8.07 -3.28 2.41
C ILE A 49 -8.83 -3.27 3.74
N PHE A 50 -9.20 -2.09 4.26
CA PHE A 50 -10.00 -1.99 5.47
C PHE A 50 -11.38 -2.65 5.33
N ASN A 51 -12.03 -2.51 4.16
CA ASN A 51 -13.32 -3.14 3.90
C ASN A 51 -13.24 -4.66 3.89
N LEU A 52 -12.10 -5.23 3.51
CA LEU A 52 -11.87 -6.67 3.52
C LEU A 52 -11.53 -7.21 4.91
N THR A 53 -10.64 -6.52 5.63
CA THR A 53 -10.16 -7.02 6.94
C THR A 53 -11.01 -6.58 8.12
N LYS A 54 -11.79 -5.48 7.95
CA LYS A 54 -12.60 -4.81 8.98
C LYS A 54 -11.82 -4.33 10.20
N ILE A 55 -10.51 -4.17 10.07
CA ILE A 55 -9.59 -3.71 11.12
C ILE A 55 -8.51 -2.82 10.54
N ASP A 56 -7.90 -1.98 11.37
CA ASP A 56 -6.68 -1.27 10.99
C ASP A 56 -5.52 -2.27 10.96
N ASN A 57 -4.87 -2.41 9.79
CA ASN A 57 -3.95 -3.52 9.55
C ASN A 57 -2.52 -3.13 9.91
N ASN A 58 -1.83 -3.98 10.64
CA ASN A 58 -0.37 -3.97 10.74
C ASN A 58 0.19 -5.22 10.04
N LYS A 59 1.52 -5.44 10.10
CA LYS A 59 2.14 -6.59 9.43
C LYS A 59 1.56 -7.92 9.89
N GLU A 60 1.30 -8.08 11.18
CA GLU A 60 0.80 -9.34 11.76
C GLU A 60 -0.64 -9.61 11.35
N THR A 61 -1.52 -8.61 11.45
CA THR A 61 -2.93 -8.79 11.11
C THR A 61 -3.14 -8.98 9.61
N LEU A 62 -2.35 -8.32 8.77
CA LEU A 62 -2.39 -8.52 7.33
C LEU A 62 -1.91 -9.91 6.94
N ASN A 63 -0.80 -10.39 7.52
CA ASN A 63 -0.33 -11.78 7.32
C ASN A 63 -1.37 -12.80 7.76
N TYR A 64 -1.99 -12.59 8.92
CA TYR A 64 -3.05 -13.46 9.41
C TYR A 64 -4.22 -13.51 8.42
N TYR A 65 -4.66 -12.35 7.92
CA TYR A 65 -5.72 -12.27 6.92
C TYR A 65 -5.36 -13.04 5.64
N ILE A 66 -4.19 -12.78 5.06
CA ILE A 66 -3.71 -13.48 3.84
C ILE A 66 -3.70 -14.99 4.06
N SER A 67 -3.19 -15.46 5.22
CA SER A 67 -3.11 -16.89 5.53
C SER A 67 -4.48 -17.58 5.66
N SER A 68 -5.54 -16.81 5.88
CA SER A 68 -6.91 -17.30 5.99
C SER A 68 -7.67 -17.37 4.64
N LEU A 69 -7.13 -16.74 3.59
CA LEU A 69 -7.77 -16.70 2.27
C LEU A 69 -7.60 -18.02 1.51
N ASN A 70 -8.65 -18.42 0.80
CA ASN A 70 -8.54 -19.45 -0.24
C ASN A 70 -7.88 -18.84 -1.48
N ILE A 71 -6.62 -19.23 -1.74
CA ILE A 71 -5.82 -18.67 -2.85
C ILE A 71 -6.45 -18.91 -4.23
N LEU A 72 -7.20 -20.00 -4.42
CA LEU A 72 -7.85 -20.29 -5.71
C LEU A 72 -8.95 -19.29 -6.05
N GLU A 73 -9.57 -18.68 -5.03
CA GLU A 73 -10.66 -17.71 -5.17
C GLU A 73 -10.14 -16.27 -5.10
N ASN A 74 -9.00 -16.04 -4.43
CA ASN A 74 -8.53 -14.72 -4.06
C ASN A 74 -7.11 -14.42 -4.56
N ALA A 75 -6.65 -15.08 -5.63
CA ALA A 75 -5.25 -15.02 -6.07
C ALA A 75 -4.70 -13.58 -6.20
N TRP A 76 -5.48 -12.67 -6.78
CA TRP A 76 -5.09 -11.26 -6.98
C TRP A 76 -5.02 -10.48 -5.67
N VAL A 77 -5.98 -10.70 -4.76
CA VAL A 77 -5.95 -10.11 -3.40
C VAL A 77 -4.73 -10.62 -2.64
N VAL A 78 -4.46 -11.93 -2.71
CA VAL A 78 -3.32 -12.54 -2.03
C VAL A 78 -2.01 -11.97 -2.56
N GLU A 79 -1.85 -11.86 -3.88
CA GLU A 79 -0.65 -11.29 -4.51
C GLU A 79 -0.44 -9.84 -4.08
N SER A 80 -1.45 -8.99 -4.29
CA SER A 80 -1.40 -7.56 -3.93
C SER A 80 -1.06 -7.35 -2.44
N LEU A 81 -1.74 -8.06 -1.52
CA LEU A 81 -1.47 -7.91 -0.10
C LEU A 81 -0.10 -8.48 0.30
N SER A 82 0.38 -9.51 -0.39
CA SER A 82 1.72 -10.08 -0.14
C SER A 82 2.82 -9.12 -0.57
N GLN A 83 2.66 -8.43 -1.69
CA GLN A 83 3.56 -7.37 -2.13
C GLN A 83 3.50 -6.18 -1.15
N LEU A 84 2.30 -5.80 -0.69
CA LEU A 84 2.14 -4.69 0.25
C LEU A 84 2.87 -4.93 1.58
N LEU A 85 3.00 -6.19 2.01
CA LEU A 85 3.77 -6.52 3.23
C LEU A 85 5.25 -6.10 3.15
N GLU A 86 5.81 -5.89 1.96
CA GLU A 86 7.17 -5.42 1.77
C GLU A 86 7.38 -4.00 2.30
N ILE A 87 6.32 -3.20 2.47
CA ILE A 87 6.40 -1.86 3.04
C ILE A 87 7.00 -1.89 4.46
N TYR A 88 6.81 -2.99 5.19
CA TYR A 88 7.36 -3.20 6.53
C TYR A 88 8.85 -3.52 6.55
N ASN A 89 9.53 -3.53 5.40
CA ASN A 89 10.99 -3.47 5.35
C ASN A 89 11.51 -2.05 5.67
N TYR A 90 10.66 -1.03 5.55
CA TYR A 90 10.98 0.39 5.79
C TYR A 90 10.28 0.98 7.03
N TYR A 91 9.27 0.28 7.55
CA TYR A 91 8.44 0.73 8.68
C TYR A 91 8.43 -0.29 9.81
N ASN A 92 8.01 0.15 11.00
CA ASN A 92 7.86 -0.75 12.14
C ASN A 92 6.71 -1.74 11.88
N TYR A 93 6.93 -3.03 12.12
CA TYR A 93 5.92 -4.09 11.88
C TYR A 93 4.61 -3.91 12.67
N LYS A 94 4.65 -3.18 13.80
CA LYS A 94 3.47 -2.86 14.61
C LYS A 94 2.71 -1.63 14.11
N GLU A 95 3.32 -0.86 13.24
CA GLU A 95 2.71 0.34 12.69
C GLU A 95 1.56 -0.02 11.75
N SER A 96 0.47 0.74 11.83
CA SER A 96 -0.69 0.45 11.00
C SER A 96 -0.53 1.01 9.60
N LEU A 97 -1.15 0.38 8.61
CA LEU A 97 -1.18 0.84 7.22
C LEU A 97 -1.72 2.27 7.14
N HIS A 98 -2.73 2.62 7.94
CA HIS A 98 -3.23 3.98 8.03
C HIS A 98 -2.13 4.99 8.42
N SER A 99 -1.35 4.68 9.46
CA SER A 99 -0.24 5.52 9.91
C SER A 99 0.84 5.63 8.83
N ILE A 100 1.19 4.51 8.20
CA ILE A 100 2.20 4.45 7.14
C ILE A 100 1.77 5.31 5.95
N PHE A 101 0.55 5.15 5.45
CA PHE A 101 0.03 5.93 4.33
C PHE A 101 -0.04 7.42 4.67
N LYS A 102 -0.32 7.76 5.93
CA LYS A 102 -0.28 9.13 6.43
C LYS A 102 1.12 9.74 6.45
N ASP A 103 2.10 9.00 6.92
CA ASP A 103 3.50 9.42 6.88
C ASP A 103 3.98 9.62 5.44
N ILE A 104 3.64 8.71 4.53
CA ILE A 104 3.97 8.81 3.10
C ILE A 104 3.35 10.07 2.51
N ALA A 105 2.06 10.32 2.77
CA ALA A 105 1.39 11.51 2.27
C ALA A 105 2.03 12.81 2.79
N GLN A 106 2.48 12.83 4.04
CA GLN A 106 3.20 13.97 4.61
C GLN A 106 4.56 14.15 3.94
N LYS A 107 5.33 13.08 3.74
CA LYS A 107 6.63 13.13 3.05
C LYS A 107 6.49 13.65 1.63
N LEU A 108 5.50 13.16 0.88
CA LEU A 108 5.24 13.57 -0.51
C LEU A 108 4.76 15.03 -0.62
N SER A 109 4.09 15.57 0.41
CA SER A 109 3.68 16.98 0.40
C SER A 109 4.84 17.99 0.29
N SER A 110 6.08 17.55 0.55
CA SER A 110 7.29 18.37 0.40
C SER A 110 7.79 18.46 -1.05
N TYR A 111 7.17 17.73 -1.98
CA TYR A 111 7.54 17.64 -3.41
C TYR A 111 6.44 18.19 -4.33
N ASN A 112 5.46 18.88 -3.76
CA ASN A 112 4.42 19.63 -4.48
C ASN A 112 4.88 21.05 -4.88
#